data_AF-A0A3G5U9M5-F1
#
_entry.id   AF-A0A3G5U9M5-F1
#
_cell.length_a   1.000
_cell.length_b   1.000
_cell.length_c   1.000
_cell.angle_alpha   90.00
_cell.angle_beta   90.00
_cell.angle_gamma   90.00
#
_symmetry.space_group_name_H-M   'P 1'
#
loop_
_entity.id
_entity.type
_entity.pdbx_description
1 polymer ?
#
loop_
_entity_poly.entity_id
_entity_poly.type
_entity_poly.pdbx_seq_one_letter_code
_entity_poly.pdbx_strand_id
1 'polypeptide(L)'
;MKSPILSYCILFFGVFALSTSAIFVKLADAPATIIAFYRLFFAALILLPLLLFNRNNRNELKTITRRQWGFGFISGLFLAAHYVLWFESLQYTSVASSTVIVTLQPLFSMIGGYFLFKERFTRGAIIGCLIAISGSIIIGWQDFQISGEALYGDILAFIAAGIITAYFFISQYVRKDLSLIPYSLISYGSSACFLGIFAYMKHESLIHYSTQTWLCFIGLAFIATILGQTIFNWLLKWMSATVISMSILGETIGTCILVSTTIQISPISTK
;
A
#
# COMPACT_ATOMS: atom_id res chain seq x y z
N MET A 1 -21.21 3.01 7.87
CA MET A 1 -21.25 4.35 8.51
C MET A 1 -22.46 5.11 7.97
N LYS A 2 -23.07 6.03 8.72
CA LYS A 2 -24.27 6.74 8.26
C LYS A 2 -23.99 8.04 7.49
N SER A 3 -22.78 8.63 7.56
CA SER A 3 -22.44 9.87 6.81
C SER A 3 -21.40 9.61 5.72
N PRO A 4 -21.71 9.88 4.43
CA PRO A 4 -20.75 9.75 3.33
C PRO A 4 -19.58 10.73 3.47
N ILE A 5 -19.82 11.94 3.99
CA ILE A 5 -18.80 12.99 4.18
C ILE A 5 -17.69 12.50 5.11
N LEU A 6 -18.06 11.90 6.24
CA LEU A 6 -17.08 11.37 7.19
C LEU A 6 -16.19 10.28 6.57
N SER A 7 -16.75 9.45 5.68
CA SER A 7 -15.98 8.39 5.01
C SER A 7 -14.91 8.98 4.08
N TYR A 8 -15.25 10.04 3.35
CA TYR A 8 -14.29 10.76 2.50
C TYR A 8 -13.24 11.54 3.30
N CYS A 9 -13.60 12.15 4.43
CA CYS A 9 -12.62 12.78 5.33
C CYS A 9 -11.60 11.76 5.87
N ILE A 10 -12.08 10.58 6.28
CA ILE A 10 -11.22 9.50 6.75
C ILE A 10 -10.35 8.96 5.61
N LEU A 11 -10.90 8.85 4.39
CA LEU A 11 -10.14 8.45 3.21
C LEU A 11 -9.02 9.44 2.90
N PHE A 12 -9.32 10.74 2.91
CA PHE A 12 -8.33 11.80 2.72
C PHE A 12 -7.21 11.71 3.77
N PHE A 13 -7.57 11.53 5.04
CA PHE A 13 -6.58 11.34 6.10
C PHE A 13 -5.71 10.09 5.88
N GLY A 14 -6.32 8.98 5.44
CA GLY A 14 -5.58 7.76 5.10
C GLY A 14 -4.60 7.96 3.94
N VAL A 15 -5.01 8.69 2.90
CA VAL A 15 -4.12 9.05 1.76
C VAL A 15 -2.98 9.95 2.23
N PHE A 16 -3.28 10.97 3.04
CA PHE A 16 -2.26 11.85 3.60
C PHE A 16 -1.25 11.08 4.48
N ALA A 17 -1.72 10.18 5.34
CA ALA A 17 -0.87 9.34 6.16
C ALA A 17 0.01 8.41 5.28
N LEU A 18 -0.56 7.86 4.20
CA LEU A 18 0.19 7.07 3.23
C LEU A 18 1.27 7.89 2.52
N SER A 19 1.01 9.16 2.15
CA SER A 19 2.00 10.05 1.50
C SER A 19 3.28 10.27 2.30
N THR A 20 3.23 10.08 3.62
CA THR A 20 4.41 10.17 4.48
C THR A 20 5.40 9.01 4.27
N SER A 21 4.94 7.91 3.64
CA SER A 21 5.73 6.69 3.46
C SER A 21 7.05 6.95 2.73
N ALA A 22 7.02 7.73 1.65
CA ALA A 22 8.19 8.07 0.84
C ALA A 22 9.29 8.77 1.65
N ILE A 23 8.91 9.60 2.63
CA ILE A 23 9.88 10.29 3.51
C ILE A 23 10.59 9.28 4.39
N PHE A 24 9.85 8.40 5.08
CA PHE A 24 10.46 7.38 5.92
C PHE A 24 11.27 6.36 5.13
N VAL A 25 10.82 5.97 3.93
CA VAL A 25 11.57 5.09 3.04
C VAL A 25 12.91 5.74 2.66
N LYS A 26 12.90 7.03 2.31
CA LYS A 26 14.13 7.77 1.95
C LYS A 26 15.07 7.97 3.14
N LEU A 27 14.55 8.14 4.35
CA LEU A 27 15.34 8.29 5.57
C LEU A 27 15.85 6.95 6.13
N ALA A 28 15.21 5.84 5.75
CA ALA A 28 15.62 4.50 6.14
C ALA A 28 16.78 4.04 5.27
N ASP A 29 17.98 3.97 5.86
CA ASP A 29 19.13 3.34 5.22
C ASP A 29 19.02 1.80 5.35
N ALA A 30 18.18 1.20 4.50
CA ALA A 30 17.94 -0.24 4.45
C ALA A 30 17.44 -0.68 3.06
N PRO A 31 17.66 -1.95 2.67
CA PRO A 31 17.05 -2.51 1.46
C PRO A 31 15.53 -2.39 1.49
N ALA A 32 14.93 -2.14 0.32
CA ALA A 32 13.50 -1.88 0.22
C ALA A 32 12.64 -3.05 0.72
N THR A 33 13.04 -4.29 0.42
CA THR A 33 12.43 -5.52 0.95
C THR A 33 12.37 -5.51 2.48
N ILE A 34 13.45 -5.10 3.15
CA ILE A 34 13.54 -5.01 4.61
C ILE A 34 12.63 -3.91 5.15
N ILE A 35 12.57 -2.77 4.46
CA ILE A 35 11.65 -1.68 4.80
C ILE A 35 10.19 -2.19 4.77
N ALA A 36 9.76 -2.89 3.71
CA ALA A 36 8.41 -3.44 3.63
C ALA A 36 8.16 -4.55 4.65
N PHE A 37 9.16 -5.42 4.89
CA PHE A 37 9.08 -6.44 5.93
C PHE A 37 8.77 -5.83 7.29
N TYR A 38 9.61 -4.89 7.76
CA TYR A 38 9.44 -4.29 9.08
C TYR A 38 8.20 -3.41 9.17
N ARG A 39 7.83 -2.71 8.08
CA ARG A 39 6.58 -1.96 7.97
C ARG A 39 5.37 -2.85 8.31
N LEU A 40 5.28 -4.04 7.71
CA LEU A 40 4.14 -4.95 7.91
C LEU A 40 4.26 -5.77 9.19
N PHE A 41 5.47 -6.19 9.55
CA PHE A 41 5.75 -6.92 10.78
C PHE A 41 5.39 -6.08 12.02
N PHE A 42 5.86 -4.84 12.09
CA PHE A 42 5.51 -3.96 13.20
C PHE A 42 4.05 -3.53 13.18
N ALA A 43 3.43 -3.33 12.01
CA ALA A 43 2.00 -3.08 11.94
C ALA A 43 1.21 -4.26 12.52
N ALA A 44 1.56 -5.51 12.17
CA ALA A 44 0.95 -6.70 12.76
C ALA A 44 1.21 -6.77 14.28
N LEU A 45 2.44 -6.50 14.73
CA LEU A 45 2.78 -6.50 16.16
C LEU A 45 1.98 -5.47 16.96
N ILE A 46 1.80 -4.25 16.42
CA ILE A 46 1.03 -3.17 17.07
C ILE A 46 -0.47 -3.50 17.09
N LEU A 47 -0.99 -4.18 16.05
CA LEU A 47 -2.40 -4.60 16.00
C LEU A 47 -2.68 -5.83 16.89
N LEU A 48 -1.65 -6.62 17.23
CA LEU A 48 -1.81 -7.86 17.99
C LEU A 48 -2.42 -7.63 19.39
N PRO A 49 -1.99 -6.64 20.20
CA PRO A 49 -2.68 -6.26 21.43
C PRO A 49 -4.18 -5.98 21.26
N LEU A 50 -4.58 -5.32 20.16
CA LEU A 50 -5.99 -5.00 19.90
C LEU A 50 -6.83 -6.23 19.59
N LEU A 51 -6.20 -7.29 19.04
CA LEU A 51 -6.82 -8.60 18.94
C LEU A 51 -6.91 -9.26 20.31
N LEU A 52 -5.80 -9.29 21.07
CA LEU A 52 -5.70 -10.02 22.33
C LEU A 52 -6.55 -9.42 23.45
N PHE A 53 -6.71 -8.09 23.52
CA PHE A 53 -7.49 -7.44 24.58
C PHE A 53 -8.98 -7.31 24.25
N ASN A 54 -9.36 -7.39 22.97
CA ASN A 54 -10.76 -7.31 22.57
C ASN A 54 -11.40 -8.71 22.48
N ARG A 55 -12.33 -9.01 23.39
CA ARG A 55 -13.03 -10.31 23.45
C ARG A 55 -13.76 -10.65 22.15
N ASN A 56 -14.34 -9.67 21.46
CA ASN A 56 -15.07 -9.90 20.22
C ASN A 56 -14.12 -10.35 19.10
N ASN A 57 -12.98 -9.66 18.95
CA ASN A 57 -11.97 -10.02 17.95
C ASN A 57 -11.39 -11.42 18.20
N ARG A 58 -11.16 -11.80 19.47
CA ARG A 58 -10.69 -13.16 19.81
C ARG A 58 -11.72 -14.24 19.49
N ASN A 59 -12.99 -13.98 19.81
CA ASN A 59 -14.06 -14.92 19.53
C ASN A 59 -14.24 -15.08 18.01
N GLU A 60 -14.18 -13.98 17.27
CA GLU A 60 -14.28 -13.99 15.82
C GLU A 60 -13.15 -14.80 15.19
N LEU A 61 -11.90 -14.68 15.68
CA LEU A 61 -10.76 -15.46 15.22
C LEU A 61 -10.99 -16.97 15.32
N LYS A 62 -11.69 -17.43 16.37
CA LYS A 62 -12.05 -18.85 16.55
C LYS A 62 -13.14 -19.32 15.58
N THR A 63 -13.93 -18.40 15.06
CA THR A 63 -15.04 -18.68 14.12
C THR A 63 -14.67 -18.44 12.66
N ILE A 64 -13.44 -17.99 12.35
CA ILE A 64 -12.99 -17.77 10.98
C ILE A 64 -13.02 -19.10 10.23
N THR A 65 -13.74 -19.10 9.12
CA THR A 65 -13.83 -20.26 8.22
C THR A 65 -12.51 -20.51 7.51
N ARG A 66 -12.24 -21.75 7.07
CA ARG A 66 -11.06 -22.08 6.25
C ARG A 66 -10.94 -21.20 5.00
N ARG A 67 -12.08 -20.84 4.41
CA ARG A 67 -12.15 -19.95 3.24
C ARG A 67 -11.68 -18.53 3.57
N GLN A 68 -12.11 -17.96 4.69
CA GLN A 68 -11.67 -16.64 5.14
C GLN A 68 -10.18 -16.63 5.51
N TRP A 69 -9.68 -17.69 6.14
CA TRP A 69 -8.24 -17.87 6.35
C TRP A 69 -7.48 -17.91 5.03
N GLY A 70 -7.93 -18.72 4.07
CA GLY A 70 -7.33 -18.81 2.73
C GLY A 70 -7.26 -17.45 2.03
N PHE A 71 -8.36 -16.69 2.02
CA PHE A 71 -8.37 -15.35 1.45
C PHE A 71 -7.46 -14.37 2.22
N GLY A 72 -7.42 -14.44 3.55
CA GLY A 72 -6.50 -13.62 4.34
C GLY A 72 -5.02 -13.88 4.01
N PHE A 73 -4.64 -15.16 3.85
CA PHE A 73 -3.28 -15.53 3.44
C PHE A 73 -2.97 -15.13 1.99
N ILE A 74 -3.89 -15.36 1.04
CA ILE A 74 -3.72 -14.96 -0.36
C ILE A 74 -3.63 -13.43 -0.46
N SER A 75 -4.41 -12.71 0.32
CA SER A 75 -4.32 -11.25 0.44
C SER A 75 -2.92 -10.82 0.89
N GLY A 76 -2.37 -11.44 1.94
CA GLY A 76 -1.01 -11.14 2.38
C GLY A 76 0.06 -11.54 1.36
N LEU A 77 -0.13 -12.63 0.63
CA LEU A 77 0.75 -13.02 -0.47
C LEU A 77 0.76 -11.96 -1.58
N PHE A 78 -0.41 -11.48 -2.01
CA PHE A 78 -0.49 -10.41 -3.01
C PHE A 78 0.12 -9.12 -2.51
N LEU A 79 -0.08 -8.76 -1.23
CA LEU A 79 0.57 -7.59 -0.67
C LEU A 79 2.11 -7.72 -0.68
N ALA A 80 2.66 -8.88 -0.31
CA ALA A 80 4.09 -9.15 -0.37
C ALA A 80 4.60 -9.11 -1.82
N ALA A 81 3.92 -9.79 -2.74
CA ALA A 81 4.28 -9.83 -4.16
C ALA A 81 4.25 -8.44 -4.79
N HIS A 82 3.29 -7.59 -4.42
CA HIS A 82 3.27 -6.19 -4.84
C HIS A 82 4.55 -5.46 -4.42
N TYR A 83 4.94 -5.53 -3.13
CA TYR A 83 6.16 -4.87 -2.66
C TYR A 83 7.40 -5.41 -3.36
N VAL A 84 7.53 -6.72 -3.54
CA VAL A 84 8.66 -7.34 -4.25
C VAL A 84 8.73 -6.83 -5.69
N LEU A 85 7.64 -6.92 -6.44
CA LEU A 85 7.60 -6.49 -7.85
C LEU A 85 7.88 -4.99 -8.00
N TRP A 86 7.32 -4.17 -7.12
CA TRP A 86 7.55 -2.73 -7.13
C TRP A 86 8.97 -2.35 -6.74
N PHE A 87 9.62 -3.07 -5.83
CA PHE A 87 11.02 -2.78 -5.49
C PHE A 87 11.99 -3.29 -6.55
N GLU A 88 11.73 -4.46 -7.12
CA GLU A 88 12.51 -4.97 -8.24
C GLU A 88 12.39 -4.01 -9.43
N SER A 89 11.21 -3.44 -9.73
CA SER A 89 11.10 -2.46 -10.82
C SER A 89 12.01 -1.25 -10.65
N LEU A 90 12.20 -0.76 -9.42
CA LEU A 90 13.09 0.38 -9.12
C LEU A 90 14.58 0.11 -9.41
N GLN A 91 14.97 -1.16 -9.58
CA GLN A 91 16.35 -1.51 -9.98
C GLN A 91 16.56 -1.39 -11.49
N TYR A 92 15.49 -1.38 -12.28
CA TYR A 92 15.55 -1.43 -13.74
C TYR A 92 15.03 -0.16 -14.41
N THR A 93 14.15 0.61 -13.74
CA THR A 93 13.60 1.88 -14.23
C THR A 93 13.72 2.98 -13.19
N SER A 94 13.45 4.23 -13.59
CA SER A 94 13.54 5.36 -12.67
C SER A 94 12.47 5.29 -11.57
N VAL A 95 12.78 5.88 -10.40
CA VAL A 95 11.84 5.95 -9.28
C VAL A 95 10.53 6.62 -9.70
N ALA A 96 10.62 7.69 -10.49
CA ALA A 96 9.45 8.40 -11.00
C ALA A 96 8.64 7.55 -11.99
N SER A 97 9.26 6.89 -12.99
CA SER A 97 8.55 6.01 -13.92
C SER A 97 7.83 4.87 -13.18
N SER A 98 8.55 4.14 -12.34
CA SER A 98 8.00 3.03 -11.53
C SER A 98 6.83 3.49 -10.66
N THR A 99 6.95 4.65 -10.01
CA THR A 99 5.89 5.20 -9.15
C THR A 99 4.66 5.62 -9.96
N VAL A 100 4.86 6.27 -11.11
CA VAL A 100 3.75 6.64 -11.99
C VAL A 100 3.01 5.40 -12.48
N ILE A 101 3.74 4.37 -12.92
CA ILE A 101 3.13 3.15 -13.45
C ILE A 101 2.42 2.37 -12.35
N VAL A 102 3.01 2.23 -11.16
CA VAL A 102 2.34 1.50 -10.06
C VAL A 102 1.06 2.20 -9.61
N THR A 103 1.02 3.53 -9.69
CA THR A 103 -0.17 4.33 -9.37
C THR A 103 -1.27 4.24 -10.43
N LEU A 104 -1.06 3.55 -11.56
CA LEU A 104 -2.11 3.18 -12.52
C LEU A 104 -3.05 2.08 -12.00
N GLN A 105 -2.93 1.69 -10.74
CA GLN A 105 -3.86 0.85 -9.99
C GLN A 105 -5.36 1.13 -10.30
N PRO A 106 -5.82 2.40 -10.46
CA PRO A 106 -7.20 2.70 -10.84
C PRO A 106 -7.67 2.02 -12.14
N LEU A 107 -6.81 1.83 -13.13
CA LEU A 107 -7.17 1.13 -14.37
C LEU A 107 -7.62 -0.31 -14.08
N PHE A 108 -6.82 -1.04 -13.30
CA PHE A 108 -7.15 -2.40 -12.88
C PHE A 108 -8.37 -2.43 -11.98
N SER A 109 -8.48 -1.48 -11.04
CA SER A 109 -9.59 -1.46 -10.09
C SER A 109 -10.93 -1.13 -10.75
N MET A 110 -10.95 -0.26 -11.78
CA MET A 110 -12.17 0.03 -12.53
C MET A 110 -12.62 -1.17 -13.36
N ILE A 111 -11.70 -1.78 -14.11
CA ILE A 111 -12.00 -2.96 -14.92
C ILE A 111 -12.48 -4.11 -14.04
N GLY A 112 -11.72 -4.44 -12.99
CA GLY A 112 -12.07 -5.51 -12.06
C GLY A 112 -13.32 -5.19 -11.23
N GLY A 113 -13.54 -3.94 -10.84
CA GLY A 113 -14.73 -3.50 -10.11
C GLY A 113 -16.00 -3.65 -10.94
N TYR A 114 -15.91 -3.33 -12.24
CA TYR A 114 -17.00 -3.57 -13.19
C TYR A 114 -17.32 -5.07 -13.34
N PHE A 115 -16.32 -5.92 -13.57
CA PHE A 115 -16.56 -7.35 -13.84
C PHE A 115 -16.85 -8.19 -12.58
N LEU A 116 -16.11 -7.97 -11.49
CA LEU A 116 -16.20 -8.79 -10.27
C LEU A 116 -17.28 -8.29 -9.30
N PHE A 117 -17.43 -6.98 -9.17
CA PHE A 117 -18.34 -6.36 -8.20
C PHE A 117 -19.55 -5.68 -8.84
N LYS A 118 -19.65 -5.71 -10.18
CA LYS A 118 -20.74 -5.09 -10.96
C LYS A 118 -20.90 -3.59 -10.66
N GLU A 119 -19.77 -2.93 -10.38
CA GLU A 119 -19.73 -1.50 -10.11
C GLU A 119 -20.10 -0.71 -11.36
N ARG A 120 -20.85 0.38 -11.17
CA ARG A 120 -21.21 1.30 -12.25
C ARG A 120 -20.52 2.63 -12.01
N PHE A 121 -19.75 3.07 -12.99
CA PHE A 121 -19.02 4.34 -12.93
C PHE A 121 -19.80 5.43 -13.64
N THR A 122 -19.92 6.59 -13.00
CA THR A 122 -20.46 7.78 -13.64
C THR A 122 -19.44 8.31 -14.66
N ARG A 123 -19.91 9.08 -15.65
CA ARG A 123 -19.01 9.77 -16.59
C ARG A 123 -17.98 10.64 -15.86
N GLY A 124 -18.41 11.31 -14.78
CA GLY A 124 -17.51 12.12 -13.94
C GLY A 124 -16.40 11.31 -13.29
N ALA A 125 -16.67 10.10 -12.78
CA ALA A 125 -15.66 9.24 -12.19
C ALA A 125 -14.62 8.78 -13.24
N ILE A 126 -15.06 8.43 -14.44
CA ILE A 126 -14.17 8.05 -15.55
C ILE A 126 -13.29 9.22 -15.95
N ILE A 127 -13.87 10.40 -16.17
CA ILE A 127 -13.12 11.61 -16.55
C ILE A 127 -12.13 12.00 -15.45
N GLY A 128 -12.54 11.98 -14.18
CA GLY A 128 -11.65 12.27 -13.05
C GLY A 128 -10.47 11.30 -12.95
N CYS A 129 -10.72 10.00 -13.18
CA CYS A 129 -9.67 8.99 -13.24
C CYS A 129 -8.67 9.26 -14.37
N LEU A 130 -9.16 9.56 -15.58
CA LEU A 130 -8.30 9.87 -16.73
C LEU A 130 -7.46 11.13 -16.48
N ILE A 131 -8.04 12.18 -15.88
CA ILE A 131 -7.31 13.39 -15.50
C ILE A 131 -6.21 13.06 -14.49
N ALA A 132 -6.53 12.30 -13.44
CA ALA A 132 -5.58 11.97 -12.39
C ALA A 132 -4.44 11.08 -12.90
N ILE A 133 -4.73 10.09 -13.74
CA ILE A 133 -3.72 9.27 -14.44
C ILE A 133 -2.83 10.16 -15.33
N SER A 134 -3.42 11.08 -16.09
CA SER A 134 -2.66 12.01 -16.94
C SER A 134 -1.73 12.89 -16.10
N GLY A 135 -2.20 13.37 -14.95
CA GLY A 135 -1.39 14.11 -13.99
C GLY A 135 -0.19 13.32 -13.48
N SER A 136 -0.39 12.06 -13.07
CA SER A 136 0.72 11.17 -12.69
C SER A 136 1.72 11.01 -13.83
N ILE A 137 1.26 10.77 -15.06
CA ILE A 137 2.14 10.63 -16.23
C ILE A 137 2.97 11.88 -16.48
N ILE A 138 2.37 13.07 -16.36
CA ILE A 138 3.09 14.35 -16.51
C ILE A 138 4.20 14.48 -15.44
N ILE A 139 3.93 14.08 -14.20
CA ILE A 139 4.91 14.14 -13.11
C ILE A 139 6.12 13.25 -13.41
N GLY A 140 5.92 12.05 -13.97
CA GLY A 140 7.02 11.13 -14.30
C GLY A 140 7.63 11.30 -15.69
N TRP A 141 7.09 12.17 -16.55
CA TRP A 141 7.41 12.22 -17.98
C TRP A 141 8.92 12.40 -18.27
N GLN A 142 9.59 13.28 -17.51
CA GLN A 142 11.00 13.61 -17.74
C GLN A 142 11.97 12.49 -17.35
N ASP A 143 11.52 11.58 -16.47
CA ASP A 143 12.35 10.51 -15.92
C ASP A 143 12.12 9.17 -16.65
N PHE A 144 11.30 9.14 -17.70
CA PHE A 144 11.13 7.95 -18.52
C PHE A 144 12.42 7.63 -19.27
N GLN A 145 12.92 6.41 -19.04
CA GLN A 145 14.09 5.90 -19.72
C GLN A 145 13.65 4.98 -20.86
N ILE A 146 14.29 5.13 -22.02
CA ILE A 146 13.99 4.30 -23.19
C ILE A 146 15.11 3.27 -23.33
N SER A 147 14.97 2.13 -22.67
CA SER A 147 15.87 0.97 -22.79
C SER A 147 15.09 -0.33 -22.56
N GLY A 148 15.66 -1.47 -22.98
CA GLY A 148 15.05 -2.78 -22.75
C GLY A 148 14.95 -3.14 -21.26
N GLU A 149 15.93 -2.74 -20.46
CA GLU A 149 15.91 -2.91 -19.01
C GLU A 149 14.84 -2.02 -18.35
N ALA A 150 14.75 -0.75 -18.77
CA ALA A 150 13.71 0.16 -18.29
C ALA A 150 12.30 -0.38 -18.57
N LEU A 151 12.07 -0.92 -19.77
CA LEU A 151 10.81 -1.56 -20.11
C LEU A 151 10.49 -2.77 -19.21
N TYR A 152 11.48 -3.57 -18.85
CA TYR A 152 11.29 -4.68 -17.91
C TYR A 152 10.86 -4.16 -16.53
N GLY A 153 11.53 -3.11 -16.02
CA GLY A 153 11.13 -2.44 -14.78
C GLY A 153 9.70 -1.88 -14.84
N ASP A 154 9.37 -1.20 -15.93
CA ASP A 154 8.04 -0.63 -16.15
C ASP A 154 6.95 -1.73 -16.17
N ILE A 155 7.22 -2.88 -16.80
CA ILE A 155 6.31 -4.04 -16.78
C ILE A 155 6.13 -4.57 -15.36
N LEU A 156 7.21 -4.71 -14.58
CA LEU A 156 7.13 -5.14 -13.18
C LEU A 156 6.27 -4.20 -12.34
N ALA A 157 6.44 -2.87 -12.50
CA ALA A 157 5.62 -1.86 -11.82
C ALA A 157 4.13 -1.96 -12.24
N PHE A 158 3.85 -2.22 -13.52
CA PHE A 158 2.49 -2.37 -14.02
C PHE A 158 1.82 -3.64 -13.48
N ILE A 159 2.55 -4.75 -13.39
CA ILE A 159 2.06 -5.98 -12.75
C ILE A 159 1.84 -5.70 -11.25
N ALA A 160 2.74 -5.00 -10.58
CA ALA A 160 2.60 -4.63 -9.17
C ALA A 160 1.30 -3.84 -8.92
N ALA A 161 0.89 -2.95 -9.84
CA ALA A 161 -0.37 -2.21 -9.79
C ALA A 161 -1.61 -3.15 -9.86
N GLY A 162 -1.55 -4.16 -10.72
CA GLY A 162 -2.58 -5.19 -10.81
C GLY A 162 -2.67 -6.06 -9.55
N ILE A 163 -1.51 -6.43 -8.99
CA ILE A 163 -1.43 -7.27 -7.78
C ILE A 163 -1.97 -6.54 -6.54
N ILE A 164 -1.62 -5.26 -6.34
CA ILE A 164 -2.18 -4.48 -5.21
C ILE A 164 -3.69 -4.26 -5.37
N THR A 165 -4.18 -4.13 -6.61
CA THR A 165 -5.63 -4.11 -6.87
C THR A 165 -6.28 -5.42 -6.45
N ALA A 166 -5.67 -6.56 -6.78
CA ALA A 166 -6.18 -7.88 -6.39
C ALA A 166 -6.21 -8.04 -4.87
N TYR A 167 -5.18 -7.55 -4.17
CA TYR A 167 -5.20 -7.41 -2.71
C TYR A 167 -6.45 -6.64 -2.25
N PHE A 168 -6.67 -5.42 -2.75
CA PHE A 168 -7.82 -4.61 -2.34
C PHE A 168 -9.17 -5.24 -2.65
N PHE A 169 -9.31 -6.00 -3.74
CA PHE A 169 -10.53 -6.75 -4.03
C PHE A 169 -10.78 -7.89 -3.05
N ILE A 170 -9.74 -8.65 -2.69
CA ILE A 170 -9.86 -9.67 -1.64
C ILE A 170 -10.23 -9.00 -0.31
N SER A 171 -9.59 -7.89 0.02
CA SER A 171 -9.94 -7.08 1.19
C SER A 171 -11.42 -6.67 1.14
N GLN A 172 -11.90 -6.06 0.05
CA GLN A 172 -13.31 -5.67 -0.12
C GLN A 172 -14.27 -6.83 0.06
N TYR A 173 -13.92 -8.01 -0.45
CA TYR A 173 -14.73 -9.21 -0.30
C TYR A 173 -14.76 -9.68 1.16
N VAL A 174 -13.60 -9.87 1.80
CA VAL A 174 -13.50 -10.43 3.16
C VAL A 174 -13.98 -9.46 4.24
N ARG A 175 -13.73 -8.15 4.08
CA ARG A 175 -14.07 -7.11 5.07
C ARG A 175 -15.58 -6.91 5.26
N LYS A 176 -16.42 -7.46 4.37
CA LYS A 176 -17.88 -7.48 4.55
C LYS A 176 -18.29 -8.37 5.73
N ASP A 177 -17.61 -9.51 5.88
CA ASP A 177 -17.99 -10.56 6.83
C ASP A 177 -17.02 -10.70 8.01
N LEU A 178 -15.79 -10.21 7.88
CA LEU A 178 -14.77 -10.27 8.92
C LEU A 178 -14.47 -8.89 9.49
N SER A 179 -14.11 -8.77 10.77
CA SER A 179 -13.66 -7.51 11.39
C SER A 179 -12.24 -7.11 10.98
N LEU A 180 -11.93 -5.82 11.21
CA LEU A 180 -10.71 -5.20 10.67
C LEU A 180 -9.45 -5.81 11.25
N ILE A 181 -9.43 -5.98 12.57
CA ILE A 181 -8.24 -6.38 13.30
C ILE A 181 -7.85 -7.83 12.96
N PRO A 182 -8.76 -8.83 13.04
CA PRO A 182 -8.43 -10.20 12.63
C PRO A 182 -7.96 -10.27 11.17
N TYR A 183 -8.68 -9.62 10.26
CA TYR A 183 -8.30 -9.60 8.84
C TYR A 183 -6.90 -8.99 8.61
N SER A 184 -6.65 -7.81 9.18
CA SER A 184 -5.39 -7.08 8.96
C SER A 184 -4.20 -7.82 9.59
N LEU A 185 -4.39 -8.48 10.74
CA LEU A 185 -3.35 -9.34 11.33
C LEU A 185 -3.00 -10.52 10.45
N ILE A 186 -4.00 -11.21 9.87
CA ILE A 186 -3.75 -12.34 8.98
C ILE A 186 -3.02 -11.84 7.72
N SER A 187 -3.50 -10.76 7.10
CA SER A 187 -2.93 -10.24 5.86
C SER A 187 -1.52 -9.66 6.06
N TYR A 188 -1.30 -8.82 7.08
CA TYR A 188 0.01 -8.23 7.34
C TYR A 188 0.99 -9.24 7.91
N GLY A 189 0.54 -10.13 8.81
CA GLY A 189 1.37 -11.20 9.35
C GLY A 189 1.85 -12.16 8.26
N SER A 190 0.96 -12.62 7.38
CA SER A 190 1.36 -13.47 6.26
C SER A 190 2.25 -12.74 5.25
N SER A 191 1.95 -11.48 4.94
CA SER A 191 2.82 -10.67 4.07
C SER A 191 4.21 -10.46 4.66
N ALA A 192 4.32 -10.22 5.96
CA ALA A 192 5.60 -10.11 6.65
C ALA A 192 6.35 -11.45 6.63
N CYS A 193 5.66 -12.59 6.81
CA CYS A 193 6.29 -13.90 6.65
C CYS A 193 6.87 -14.11 5.24
N PHE A 194 6.09 -13.82 4.19
CA PHE A 194 6.57 -13.95 2.80
C PHE A 194 7.76 -13.04 2.50
N LEU A 195 7.69 -11.77 2.92
CA LEU A 195 8.80 -10.82 2.74
C LEU A 195 10.03 -11.23 3.54
N GLY A 196 9.86 -11.77 4.75
CA GLY A 196 10.96 -12.28 5.57
C GLY A 196 11.66 -13.47 4.92
N ILE A 197 10.89 -14.39 4.32
CA ILE A 197 11.43 -15.51 3.53
C ILE A 197 12.20 -14.97 2.31
N PHE A 198 11.63 -14.00 1.60
CA PHE A 198 12.27 -13.40 0.43
C PHE A 198 13.57 -12.66 0.79
N ALA A 199 13.57 -11.88 1.87
CA ALA A 199 14.77 -11.22 2.40
C ALA A 199 15.87 -12.23 2.77
N TYR A 200 15.48 -13.35 3.40
CA TYR A 200 16.40 -14.44 3.71
C TYR A 200 17.00 -15.07 2.44
N MET A 201 16.18 -15.30 1.41
CA MET A 201 16.64 -15.81 0.10
C MET A 201 17.60 -14.85 -0.62
N LYS A 202 17.43 -13.54 -0.44
CA LYS A 202 18.32 -12.49 -0.95
C LYS A 202 19.57 -12.28 -0.09
N HIS A 203 19.72 -13.03 1.00
CA HIS A 203 20.80 -12.88 1.99
C HIS A 203 20.89 -11.45 2.57
N GLU A 204 19.76 -10.75 2.67
CA GLU A 204 19.71 -9.43 3.26
C GLU A 204 19.77 -9.52 4.78
N SER A 205 20.53 -8.63 5.41
CA SER A 205 20.64 -8.61 6.86
C SER A 205 19.34 -8.14 7.50
N LEU A 206 18.76 -8.94 8.39
CA LEU A 206 17.54 -8.54 9.14
C LEU A 206 17.87 -7.65 10.34
N ILE A 207 19.09 -7.77 10.86
CA ILE A 207 19.62 -7.08 12.03
C ILE A 207 20.80 -6.22 11.56
N HIS A 208 21.30 -5.26 12.35
CA HIS A 208 22.35 -4.28 11.95
C HIS A 208 21.89 -3.03 11.18
N TYR A 209 20.76 -2.44 11.58
CA TYR A 209 20.35 -1.10 11.14
C TYR A 209 20.56 -0.05 12.23
N SER A 210 20.79 1.19 11.81
CA SER A 210 20.96 2.32 12.73
C SER A 210 19.67 2.60 13.53
N THR A 211 19.79 3.27 14.67
CA THR A 211 18.61 3.71 15.46
C THR A 211 17.64 4.55 14.63
N GLN A 212 18.16 5.39 13.73
CA GLN A 212 17.35 6.19 12.82
C GLN A 212 16.51 5.33 11.88
N THR A 213 17.10 4.28 11.30
CA THR A 213 16.38 3.34 10.42
C THR A 213 15.30 2.58 11.19
N TRP A 214 15.55 2.16 12.43
CA TRP A 214 14.53 1.54 13.28
C TRP A 214 13.36 2.47 13.60
N LEU A 215 13.64 3.76 13.86
CA LEU A 215 12.59 4.76 14.06
C LEU A 215 11.76 4.95 12.77
N CYS A 216 12.40 4.92 11.60
CA CYS A 216 11.68 4.97 10.32
C CYS A 216 10.79 3.75 10.11
N PHE A 217 11.23 2.54 10.48
CA PHE A 217 10.39 1.34 10.43
C PHE A 217 9.14 1.46 11.30
N ILE A 218 9.28 1.97 12.52
CA ILE A 218 8.16 2.20 13.44
C ILE A 218 7.23 3.30 12.88
N GLY A 219 7.79 4.38 12.34
CA GLY A 219 7.04 5.46 11.69
C GLY A 219 6.22 4.97 10.50
N LEU A 220 6.79 4.13 9.64
CA LEU A 220 6.11 3.48 8.53
C LEU A 220 4.99 2.55 8.97
N ALA A 221 5.24 1.75 10.00
CA ALA A 221 4.23 0.84 10.54
C ALA A 221 3.06 1.62 11.14
N PHE A 222 3.34 2.65 11.94
CA PHE A 222 2.29 3.39 12.63
C PHE A 222 1.56 4.38 11.71
N ILE A 223 2.28 5.27 11.03
CA ILE A 223 1.68 6.35 10.24
C ILE A 223 1.21 5.80 8.89
N ALA A 224 2.12 5.35 8.04
CA ALA A 224 1.75 4.95 6.68
C ALA A 224 0.87 3.67 6.63
N THR A 225 1.06 2.73 7.57
CA THR A 225 0.38 1.43 7.52
C THR A 225 -0.86 1.37 8.40
N ILE A 226 -0.78 1.76 9.68
CA ILE A 226 -1.95 1.76 10.56
C ILE A 226 -2.87 2.94 10.24
N LEU A 227 -2.33 4.16 10.15
CA LEU A 227 -3.15 5.34 9.83
C LEU A 227 -3.43 5.51 8.33
N GLY A 228 -2.70 4.85 7.44
CA GLY A 228 -2.98 4.83 6.00
C GLY A 228 -3.67 3.55 5.55
N GLN A 229 -2.88 2.51 5.27
CA GLN A 229 -3.36 1.28 4.63
C GLN A 229 -4.48 0.55 5.41
N THR A 230 -4.41 0.57 6.75
CA THR A 230 -5.42 -0.08 7.60
C THR A 230 -6.73 0.70 7.62
N ILE A 231 -6.66 2.03 7.47
CA ILE A 231 -7.86 2.86 7.23
C ILE A 231 -8.50 2.49 5.91
N PHE A 232 -7.73 2.27 4.84
CA PHE A 232 -8.30 1.79 3.58
C PHE A 232 -9.00 0.45 3.77
N ASN A 233 -8.34 -0.53 4.40
CA ASN A 233 -8.95 -1.82 4.72
C ASN A 233 -10.24 -1.66 5.55
N TRP A 234 -10.29 -0.69 6.46
CA TRP A 234 -11.49 -0.39 7.23
C TRP A 234 -12.61 0.17 6.35
N LEU A 235 -12.30 1.14 5.50
CA LEU A 235 -13.25 1.78 4.58
C LEU A 235 -13.81 0.80 3.54
N LEU A 236 -13.07 -0.24 3.15
CA LEU A 236 -13.53 -1.27 2.21
C LEU A 236 -14.79 -2.03 2.67
N LYS A 237 -15.19 -1.90 3.94
CA LYS A 237 -16.47 -2.39 4.42
C LYS A 237 -17.67 -1.60 3.83
N TRP A 238 -17.46 -0.35 3.43
CA TRP A 238 -18.51 0.56 2.94
C TRP A 238 -18.20 1.23 1.60
N MET A 239 -16.94 1.27 1.19
CA MET A 239 -16.46 1.85 -0.06
C MET A 239 -15.88 0.74 -0.93
N SER A 240 -15.93 0.90 -2.25
CA SER A 240 -15.28 -0.06 -3.14
C SER A 240 -13.77 0.15 -3.20
N ALA A 241 -13.05 -0.93 -3.52
CA ALA A 241 -11.64 -0.90 -3.85
C ALA A 241 -11.34 0.09 -4.97
N THR A 242 -12.26 0.29 -5.91
CA THR A 242 -12.11 1.29 -6.96
C THR A 242 -12.02 2.71 -6.40
N VAL A 243 -12.91 3.09 -5.47
CA VAL A 243 -12.88 4.43 -4.86
C VAL A 243 -11.62 4.63 -4.02
N ILE A 244 -11.21 3.60 -3.28
CA ILE A 244 -9.94 3.63 -2.53
C ILE A 244 -8.75 3.80 -3.47
N SER A 245 -8.67 3.00 -4.54
CA SER A 245 -7.59 3.04 -5.53
C SER A 245 -7.48 4.41 -6.21
N MET A 246 -8.61 4.98 -6.64
CA MET A 246 -8.64 6.32 -7.22
C MET A 246 -8.15 7.39 -6.26
N SER A 247 -8.44 7.25 -4.96
CA SER A 247 -8.04 8.23 -3.95
C SER A 247 -6.55 8.15 -3.63
N ILE A 248 -5.95 6.95 -3.73
CA ILE A 248 -4.51 6.73 -3.54
C ILE A 248 -3.68 7.49 -4.59
N LEU A 249 -4.21 7.85 -5.77
CA LEU A 249 -3.52 8.76 -6.69
C LEU A 249 -3.15 10.12 -6.04
N GLY A 250 -3.93 10.55 -5.05
CA GLY A 250 -3.63 11.74 -4.26
C GLY A 250 -2.37 11.61 -3.40
N GLU A 251 -1.85 10.38 -3.22
CA GLU A 251 -0.61 10.11 -2.50
C GLU A 251 0.54 10.91 -3.12
N THR A 252 0.69 10.84 -4.44
CA THR A 252 1.74 11.54 -5.22
C THR A 252 1.75 13.04 -4.94
N ILE A 253 0.56 13.66 -4.94
CA ILE A 253 0.39 15.09 -4.63
C ILE A 253 0.81 15.37 -3.19
N GLY A 254 0.33 14.57 -2.24
CA GLY A 254 0.67 14.72 -0.82
C GLY A 254 2.18 14.55 -0.58
N THR A 255 2.83 13.61 -1.26
CA THR A 255 4.27 13.37 -1.16
C THR A 255 5.05 14.56 -1.70
N CYS A 256 4.68 15.12 -2.86
CA CYS A 256 5.32 16.33 -3.39
C CYS A 256 5.25 17.52 -2.41
N ILE A 257 4.10 17.73 -1.77
CA ILE A 257 3.91 18.81 -0.78
C ILE A 257 4.72 18.56 0.50
N LEU A 258 4.71 17.34 1.01
CA LEU A 258 5.45 16.99 2.24
C LEU A 258 6.96 17.07 2.01
N VAL A 259 7.45 16.67 0.84
CA VAL A 259 8.87 16.74 0.50
C VAL A 259 9.31 18.21 0.34
N SER A 260 8.54 19.05 -0.36
CA SER A 260 8.91 20.47 -0.54
C SER A 260 9.00 21.23 0.79
N THR A 261 8.06 20.96 1.71
CA THR A 261 8.05 21.55 3.05
C THR A 261 9.19 21.01 3.93
N THR A 262 9.49 19.71 3.87
CA THR A 262 10.58 19.10 4.65
C THR A 262 11.96 19.57 4.19
N ILE A 263 12.17 19.73 2.87
CA ILE A 263 13.41 20.28 2.31
C ILE A 263 13.60 21.76 2.69
N GLN A 264 12.51 22.54 2.78
CA GLN A 264 12.59 23.92 3.27
C GLN A 264 12.96 24.02 4.75
N ILE A 265 12.55 23.04 5.58
CA ILE A 265 12.81 23.02 7.03
C ILE A 265 14.21 22.46 7.35
N SER A 266 14.72 21.60 6.49
CA SER A 266 16.06 21.04 6.60
C SER A 266 16.76 21.13 5.25
N PRO A 267 17.66 22.12 5.03
CA PRO A 267 18.60 22.04 3.93
C PRO A 267 19.54 20.88 4.29
N ILE A 268 19.11 19.67 3.97
CA ILE A 268 19.93 18.47 4.11
C ILE A 268 21.10 18.71 3.18
N SER A 269 22.25 18.99 3.80
CA SER A 269 23.57 19.07 3.21
C SER A 269 23.72 17.94 2.20
N THR A 270 23.56 18.26 0.92
CA THR A 270 24.06 17.44 -0.17
C THR A 270 25.56 17.28 0.02
N LYS A 271 25.96 16.10 0.48
CA LYS A 271 27.30 15.54 0.25
C LYS A 271 27.10 14.16 -0.34
#